data_AF-R4LSQ3-F1
#
_entry.id   AF-R4LSQ3-F1
#
_cell.length_a   1.000
_cell.length_b   1.000
_cell.length_c   1.000
_cell.angle_alpha   90.00
_cell.angle_beta   90.00
_cell.angle_gamma   90.00
#
_symmetry.space_group_name_H-M   'P 1'
#
loop_
_entity.id
_entity.type
_entity.pdbx_description
1 polymer ?
#
loop_
_entity_poly.entity_id
_entity_poly.type
_entity_poly.pdbx_seq_one_letter_code
_entity_poly.pdbx_strand_id
1 'polypeptide(L)'
;MQKLAVETLAAIGRMTVAATELEHLLAWIGADRAGGDAAALFAVPGEPLRAARASVDFAPPGHRELMRAYVEASATQLAQAQTALRAMWQENGRRDPTIFDEIAGRLVGCTDRLHELLRSALH
;
A
#
# COMPACT_ATOMS: atom_id res chain seq x y z
N MET A 1 18.84 0.60 -23.88
CA MET A 1 17.54 0.38 -23.23
C MET A 1 17.28 -1.12 -23.22
N GLN A 2 17.29 -1.77 -22.06
CA GLN A 2 17.15 -3.24 -21.96
C GLN A 2 15.66 -3.61 -22.02
N LYS A 3 15.29 -4.56 -22.88
CA LYS A 3 13.88 -4.98 -23.04
C LYS A 3 13.51 -5.95 -21.91
N LEU A 4 12.45 -5.63 -21.17
CA LEU A 4 11.88 -6.53 -20.16
C LEU A 4 11.04 -7.63 -20.82
N ALA A 5 11.00 -8.80 -20.20
CA ALA A 5 10.07 -9.86 -20.57
C ALA A 5 8.62 -9.40 -20.34
N VAL A 6 7.68 -9.90 -21.14
CA VAL A 6 6.27 -9.51 -21.08
C VAL A 6 5.68 -9.87 -19.71
N GLU A 7 6.09 -11.02 -19.19
CA GLU A 7 5.67 -11.55 -17.89
C GLU A 7 6.13 -10.64 -16.75
N THR A 8 7.38 -10.16 -16.80
CA THR A 8 7.91 -9.19 -15.84
C THR A 8 7.14 -7.88 -15.88
N LEU A 9 6.85 -7.36 -17.08
CA LEU A 9 6.04 -6.15 -17.24
C LEU A 9 4.63 -6.31 -16.67
N ALA A 10 3.98 -7.46 -16.92
CA ALA A 10 2.66 -7.74 -16.40
C ALA A 10 2.66 -7.84 -14.85
N ALA A 11 3.67 -8.48 -14.26
CA ALA A 11 3.82 -8.59 -12.81
C ALA A 11 4.06 -7.23 -12.15
N ILE A 12 4.89 -6.37 -12.75
CA ILE A 12 5.07 -4.98 -12.31
C ILE A 12 3.75 -4.20 -12.38
N GLY A 13 2.98 -4.38 -13.46
CA GLY A 13 1.66 -3.77 -13.60
C GLY A 13 0.71 -4.15 -12.46
N ARG A 14 0.58 -5.44 -12.16
CA ARG A 14 -0.24 -5.94 -11.04
C ARG A 14 0.22 -5.38 -9.69
N MET A 15 1.52 -5.40 -9.42
CA MET A 15 2.08 -4.83 -8.19
C MET A 15 1.78 -3.33 -8.06
N THR A 16 1.88 -2.58 -9.17
CA THR A 16 1.61 -1.14 -9.18
C THR A 16 0.15 -0.84 -8.90
N VAL A 17 -0.77 -1.61 -9.48
CA VAL A 17 -2.21 -1.49 -9.20
C VAL A 17 -2.49 -1.80 -7.73
N ALA A 18 -1.98 -2.92 -7.19
CA ALA A 18 -2.17 -3.28 -5.80
C ALA A 18 -1.60 -2.23 -4.82
N ALA A 19 -0.44 -1.64 -5.14
CA ALA A 19 0.14 -0.55 -4.35
C ALA A 19 -0.76 0.70 -4.38
N THR A 20 -1.29 1.04 -5.56
CA THR A 20 -2.18 2.18 -5.76
C THR A 20 -3.48 2.04 -4.99
N GLU A 21 -4.11 0.86 -5.04
CA GLU A 21 -5.33 0.55 -4.28
C GLU A 21 -5.09 0.69 -2.77
N LEU A 22 -3.96 0.16 -2.28
CA LEU A 22 -3.58 0.28 -0.88
C LEU A 22 -3.33 1.74 -0.46
N GLU A 23 -2.60 2.52 -1.26
CA GLU A 23 -2.38 3.95 -1.00
C GLU A 23 -3.71 4.73 -1.00
N HIS A 24 -4.63 4.39 -1.91
CA HIS A 24 -5.96 5.02 -1.94
C HIS A 24 -6.77 4.71 -0.68
N LEU A 25 -6.75 3.46 -0.19
CA LEU A 25 -7.41 3.09 1.06
C LEU A 25 -6.79 3.83 2.27
N LEU A 26 -5.46 3.93 2.33
CA LEU A 26 -4.79 4.70 3.38
C LEU A 26 -5.18 6.19 3.34
N ALA A 27 -5.37 6.76 2.16
CA ALA A 27 -5.84 8.14 2.01
C ALA A 27 -7.25 8.30 2.60
N TRP A 28 -8.16 7.35 2.33
CA TRP A 28 -9.50 7.34 2.93
C TRP A 28 -9.46 7.24 4.45
N ILE A 29 -8.62 6.37 5.01
CA ILE A 29 -8.43 6.25 6.46
C ILE A 29 -7.94 7.60 7.06
N GLY A 30 -7.10 8.32 6.33
CA GLY A 30 -6.61 9.65 6.72
C GLY A 30 -7.59 10.81 6.50
N ALA A 31 -8.58 10.63 5.62
CA ALA A 31 -9.37 11.72 5.05
C ALA A 31 -10.25 12.42 6.08
N ASP A 32 -10.84 11.70 7.04
CA ASP A 32 -11.70 12.28 8.08
C ASP A 32 -10.99 13.40 8.87
N ARG A 33 -9.65 13.34 8.95
CA ARG A 33 -8.80 14.35 9.61
C ARG A 33 -8.33 15.46 8.67
N ALA A 34 -8.38 15.25 7.37
CA ALA A 34 -7.95 16.19 6.33
C ALA A 34 -9.13 16.96 5.71
N GLY A 35 -10.23 17.15 6.45
CA GLY A 35 -11.43 17.80 5.94
C GLY A 35 -12.26 16.93 4.99
N GLY A 36 -12.06 15.61 5.02
CA GLY A 36 -12.80 14.63 4.23
C GLY A 36 -12.29 14.43 2.80
N ASP A 37 -11.18 15.07 2.41
CA ASP A 37 -10.68 14.99 1.04
C ASP A 37 -9.59 13.91 0.88
N ALA A 38 -10.02 12.67 0.67
CA ALA A 38 -9.14 11.55 0.37
C ALA A 38 -8.35 11.75 -0.94
N ALA A 39 -8.92 12.44 -1.93
CA ALA A 39 -8.28 12.66 -3.22
C ALA A 39 -7.08 13.60 -3.11
N ALA A 40 -7.23 14.69 -2.33
CA ALA A 40 -6.12 15.60 -2.04
C ALA A 40 -4.96 14.90 -1.32
N LEU A 41 -5.25 14.01 -0.36
CA LEU A 41 -4.22 13.20 0.29
C LEU A 41 -3.55 12.24 -0.69
N PHE A 42 -4.34 11.53 -1.50
CA PHE A 42 -3.82 10.57 -2.48
C PHE A 42 -2.92 11.22 -3.55
N ALA A 43 -3.18 12.47 -3.92
CA ALA A 43 -2.38 13.20 -4.90
C ALA A 43 -0.95 13.54 -4.42
N VAL A 44 -0.67 13.47 -3.11
CA VAL A 44 0.63 13.84 -2.54
C VAL A 44 1.42 12.58 -2.17
N PRO A 45 2.61 12.35 -2.75
CA PRO A 45 3.41 11.17 -2.43
C PRO A 45 3.70 11.00 -0.93
N GLY A 46 3.39 9.83 -0.38
CA GLY A 46 3.62 9.49 1.04
C GLY A 46 2.62 10.07 2.03
N GLU A 47 1.77 11.01 1.59
CA GLU A 47 0.74 11.64 2.41
C GLU A 47 -0.36 10.66 2.86
N PRO A 48 -0.85 9.72 2.04
CA PRO A 48 -1.85 8.74 2.47
C PRO A 48 -1.43 7.97 3.70
N LEU A 49 -0.18 7.47 3.71
CA LEU A 49 0.36 6.71 4.82
C LEU A 49 0.56 7.58 6.06
N ARG A 50 1.03 8.82 5.90
CA ARG A 50 1.19 9.77 7.00
C ARG A 50 -0.16 10.08 7.66
N ALA A 51 -1.17 10.35 6.85
CA ALA A 51 -2.51 10.64 7.33
C ALA A 51 -3.15 9.41 8.01
N ALA A 52 -3.02 8.22 7.41
CA ALA A 52 -3.52 6.98 8.00
C ALA A 52 -2.90 6.69 9.39
N ARG A 53 -1.58 6.91 9.55
CA ARG A 53 -0.90 6.78 10.84
C ARG A 53 -1.47 7.73 11.90
N ALA A 54 -1.75 8.97 11.52
CA ALA A 54 -2.35 9.94 12.43
C ALA A 54 -3.78 9.58 12.83
N SER A 55 -4.53 8.88 11.96
CA SER A 55 -5.89 8.42 12.26
C SER A 55 -5.94 7.26 13.27
N VAL A 56 -4.87 6.48 13.44
CA VAL A 56 -4.83 5.30 14.34
C VAL A 56 -5.24 5.66 15.77
N ASP A 57 -4.77 6.78 16.30
CA ASP A 57 -5.02 7.14 17.71
C ASP A 57 -6.52 7.44 17.99
N PHE A 58 -7.29 7.73 16.93
CA PHE A 58 -8.72 7.99 16.98
C PHE A 58 -9.58 6.74 16.74
N ALA A 59 -8.98 5.61 16.38
CA ALA A 59 -9.69 4.35 16.26
C ALA A 59 -10.32 3.93 17.60
N PRO A 60 -11.46 3.22 17.59
CA PRO A 60 -12.04 2.63 18.79
C PRO A 60 -11.00 1.80 19.55
N PRO A 61 -10.98 1.82 20.91
CA PRO A 61 -9.94 1.17 21.69
C PRO A 61 -9.72 -0.32 21.35
N GLY A 62 -10.78 -1.06 21.01
CA GLY A 62 -10.69 -2.47 20.63
C GLY A 62 -10.04 -2.73 19.26
N HIS A 63 -9.95 -1.71 18.39
CA HIS A 63 -9.42 -1.84 17.03
C HIS A 63 -8.09 -1.11 16.83
N ARG A 64 -7.69 -0.23 17.75
CA ARG A 64 -6.52 0.65 17.62
C ARG A 64 -5.22 -0.09 17.32
N GLU A 65 -4.89 -1.12 18.10
CA GLU A 65 -3.63 -1.85 17.91
C GLU A 65 -3.60 -2.65 16.61
N LEU A 66 -4.73 -3.24 16.22
CA LEU A 66 -4.86 -3.93 14.93
C LEU A 66 -4.73 -2.95 13.76
N MET A 67 -5.36 -1.77 13.87
CA MET A 67 -5.25 -0.72 12.87
C MET A 67 -3.81 -0.24 12.73
N ARG A 68 -3.12 0.00 13.86
CA ARG A 68 -1.69 0.36 13.88
C ARG A 68 -0.86 -0.70 13.15
N ALA A 69 -1.05 -1.97 13.50
CA ALA A 69 -0.30 -3.07 12.92
C ALA A 69 -0.50 -3.17 11.40
N TYR A 70 -1.73 -3.03 10.91
CA TYR A 70 -2.01 -3.10 9.46
C TYR A 70 -1.52 -1.87 8.69
N VAL A 71 -1.59 -0.67 9.26
CA VAL A 71 -1.01 0.54 8.66
C VAL A 71 0.51 0.41 8.54
N GLU A 72 1.20 -0.08 9.57
CA GLU A 72 2.66 -0.29 9.51
C GLU A 72 3.08 -1.46 8.60
N ALA A 73 2.27 -2.53 8.54
CA ALA A 73 2.48 -3.60 7.57
C ALA A 73 2.37 -3.06 6.13
N SER A 74 1.38 -2.19 5.87
CA SER A 74 1.17 -1.53 4.58
C SER A 74 2.38 -0.66 4.21
N ALA A 75 2.89 0.14 5.15
CA ALA A 75 4.12 0.92 4.97
C ALA A 75 5.30 0.05 4.52
N THR A 76 5.47 -1.10 5.17
CA THR A 76 6.53 -2.05 4.87
C THR A 76 6.39 -2.61 3.45
N GLN A 77 5.20 -3.01 3.04
CA GLN A 77 4.98 -3.58 1.70
C GLN A 77 5.13 -2.52 0.59
N LEU A 78 4.64 -1.30 0.81
CA LEU A 78 4.84 -0.19 -0.13
C LEU A 78 6.33 0.14 -0.32
N ALA A 79 7.10 0.16 0.76
CA ALA A 79 8.55 0.35 0.68
C ALA A 79 9.26 -0.81 -0.05
N GLN A 80 8.81 -2.05 0.15
CA GLN A 80 9.33 -3.21 -0.59
C GLN A 80 9.04 -3.11 -2.09
N ALA A 81 7.82 -2.72 -2.47
CA ALA A 81 7.44 -2.52 -3.87
C ALA A 81 8.29 -1.46 -4.56
N GLN A 82 8.47 -0.29 -3.91
CA GLN A 82 9.33 0.78 -4.43
C GLN A 82 10.80 0.32 -4.55
N THR A 83 11.30 -0.42 -3.55
CA THR A 83 12.67 -0.93 -3.54
C THR A 83 12.89 -1.93 -4.68
N ALA A 84 11.96 -2.87 -4.88
CA ALA A 84 12.03 -3.85 -5.96
C ALA A 84 12.03 -3.15 -7.34
N LEU A 85 11.16 -2.15 -7.53
CA LEU A 85 11.09 -1.39 -8.78
C LEU A 85 12.38 -0.61 -9.05
N ARG A 86 12.98 0.02 -8.03
CA ARG A 86 14.27 0.74 -8.17
C ARG A 86 15.43 -0.22 -8.44
N ALA A 87 15.47 -1.36 -7.77
CA ALA A 87 16.53 -2.35 -7.91
C ALA A 87 16.59 -2.97 -9.32
N MET A 88 15.45 -3.06 -10.01
CA MET A 88 15.35 -3.58 -11.38
C MET A 88 16.26 -2.85 -12.39
N TRP A 89 16.47 -1.54 -12.17
CA TRP A 89 17.25 -0.67 -13.05
C TRP A 89 18.76 -0.74 -12.80
N GLN A 90 19.20 -1.47 -11.77
CA GLN A 90 20.62 -1.70 -11.51
C GLN A 90 21.19 -2.75 -12.47
N GLU A 91 22.50 -2.69 -12.72
CA GLU A 91 23.20 -3.54 -13.71
C GLU A 91 22.95 -5.04 -13.48
N ASN A 92 22.85 -5.47 -12.21
CA ASN A 92 22.53 -6.82 -11.77
C ASN A 92 21.16 -6.93 -11.06
N GLY A 93 20.24 -6.03 -11.38
CA GLY A 93 18.90 -6.01 -10.79
C GLY A 93 18.11 -7.29 -11.05
N ARG A 94 17.47 -7.85 -10.02
CA ARG A 94 16.53 -8.96 -10.17
C ARG A 94 15.31 -8.50 -10.99
N ARG A 95 14.96 -9.29 -12.02
CA ARG A 95 13.85 -9.02 -12.97
C ARG A 95 12.84 -10.18 -13.03
N ASP A 96 12.88 -11.04 -12.01
CA ASP A 96 12.02 -12.21 -11.89
C ASP A 96 10.57 -11.77 -11.64
N PRO A 97 9.61 -12.12 -12.52
CA PRO A 97 8.20 -11.79 -12.33
C PRO A 97 7.64 -12.28 -10.98
N THR A 98 8.14 -13.41 -10.46
CA THR A 98 7.70 -14.03 -9.21
C THR A 98 7.83 -13.06 -8.03
N ILE A 99 8.92 -12.30 -7.98
CA ILE A 99 9.16 -11.33 -6.88
C ILE A 99 8.10 -10.23 -6.90
N PHE A 100 7.75 -9.72 -8.08
CA PHE A 100 6.74 -8.66 -8.19
C PHE A 100 5.34 -9.18 -7.87
N ASP A 101 5.01 -10.40 -8.29
CA ASP A 101 3.73 -11.04 -7.96
C ASP A 101 3.61 -11.36 -6.46
N GLU A 102 4.69 -11.82 -5.81
CA GLU A 102 4.72 -12.01 -4.36
C GLU A 102 4.46 -10.71 -3.59
N ILE A 103 5.09 -9.62 -4.01
CA ILE A 103 4.87 -8.30 -3.40
C ILE A 103 3.42 -7.85 -3.66
N ALA A 104 2.90 -8.03 -4.88
CA ALA A 104 1.52 -7.72 -5.21
C ALA A 104 0.53 -8.46 -4.29
N GLY A 105 0.74 -9.77 -4.06
CA GLY A 105 -0.08 -10.56 -3.15
C GLY A 105 -0.04 -10.04 -1.71
N ARG A 106 1.12 -9.59 -1.22
CA ARG A 106 1.24 -8.99 0.12
C ARG A 106 0.54 -7.64 0.24
N LEU A 107 0.58 -6.82 -0.81
CA LEU A 107 -0.13 -5.54 -0.88
C LEU A 107 -1.65 -5.75 -0.86
N VAL A 108 -2.16 -6.68 -1.65
CA VAL A 108 -3.58 -7.08 -1.65
C VAL A 108 -3.98 -7.58 -0.26
N GLY A 109 -3.18 -8.46 0.35
CA GLY A 109 -3.45 -8.95 1.70
C GLY A 109 -3.47 -7.86 2.77
N CYS A 110 -2.73 -6.76 2.62
CA CYS A 110 -2.83 -5.59 3.51
C CYS A 110 -4.15 -4.84 3.28
N THR A 111 -4.53 -4.64 2.02
CA THR A 111 -5.79 -3.99 1.62
C THR A 111 -7.00 -4.74 2.20
N ASP A 112 -7.04 -6.07 2.03
CA ASP A 112 -8.14 -6.90 2.50
C ASP A 112 -8.29 -6.84 4.02
N ARG A 113 -7.18 -6.90 4.76
CA ARG A 113 -7.18 -6.83 6.23
C ARG A 113 -7.64 -5.46 6.74
N LEU A 114 -7.25 -4.39 6.08
CA LEU A 114 -7.71 -3.04 6.41
C LEU A 114 -9.21 -2.89 6.12
N HIS A 115 -9.70 -3.35 4.98
CA HIS A 115 -11.14 -3.36 4.67
C HIS A 115 -11.94 -4.17 5.69
N GLU A 116 -11.46 -5.36 6.07
CA GLU A 116 -12.11 -6.20 7.07
C GLU A 116 -12.22 -5.48 8.41
N LEU A 117 -11.12 -4.86 8.86
CA LEU A 117 -11.07 -4.12 10.11
C LEU A 117 -12.01 -2.90 10.10
N LEU A 118 -12.07 -2.18 8.98
CA LEU A 118 -12.96 -1.03 8.84
C LEU A 118 -14.43 -1.46 8.84
N ARG A 119 -14.75 -2.61 8.24
CA ARG A 119 -16.10 -3.18 8.26
C ARG A 119 -16.51 -3.62 9.66
N SER A 120 -15.61 -4.25 10.42
CA SER A 120 -15.88 -4.68 11.78
C SER A 120 -16.05 -3.51 12.76
N ALA A 121 -15.43 -2.36 12.49
CA ALA A 121 -15.54 -1.17 13.32
C ALA A 121 -16.87 -0.40 13.15
N LEU A 122 -17.65 -0.70 12.10
CA LEU A 122 -18.95 -0.06 11.80
C LEU A 122 -20.16 -0.83 12.36
N HIS A 123 -19.94 -2.00 12.95
CA HIS A 123 -20.96 -2.87 13.57
C HIS A 123 -20.84 -2.88 15.09
#